data_AF-A0A537R869-F1
#
_entry.id   AF-A0A537R869-F1
#
_cell.length_a   1.000
_cell.length_b   1.000
_cell.length_c   1.000
_cell.angle_alpha   90.00
_cell.angle_beta   90.00
_cell.angle_gamma   90.00
#
_symmetry.space_group_name_H-M   'P 1'
#
loop_
_entity.id
_entity.type
_entity.pdbx_description
1 polymer ?
#
loop_
_entity_poly.entity_id
_entity_poly.type
_entity_poly.pdbx_seq_one_letter_code
_entity_poly.pdbx_strand_id
1 'polypeptide(L)' 'MRNTPANPERIGRYRRGRVSEWLAAAALLARGHRILARRFRTPYGEIDIIAVRGRRLAFVEVKRRATR' A
#
# COMPACT_ATOMS: atom_id res chain seq x y z
N MET A 1 -27.00 12.66 13.77
CA MET A 1 -26.36 11.60 12.95
C MET A 1 -26.12 12.15 11.55
N ARG A 2 -24.88 12.51 11.18
CA ARG A 2 -24.57 12.98 9.82
C ARG A 2 -24.13 11.80 8.95
N ASN A 3 -25.07 11.26 8.17
CA ASN A 3 -24.78 10.32 7.10
C ASN A 3 -24.06 11.06 5.97
N THR A 4 -22.73 11.05 5.98
CA THR A 4 -21.94 11.55 4.84
C THR A 4 -21.93 10.43 3.80
N PRO A 5 -22.53 10.61 2.60
CA PRO A 5 -22.42 9.59 1.56
C PRO A 5 -20.94 9.41 1.21
N ALA A 6 -20.49 8.16 1.10
CA ALA A 6 -19.13 7.84 0.72
C ALA A 6 -18.82 8.49 -0.63
N ASN A 7 -17.93 9.49 -0.62
CA ASN A 7 -17.50 10.23 -1.82
C ASN A 7 -17.17 9.23 -2.96
N PRO A 8 -17.81 9.31 -4.15
CA PRO A 8 -17.59 8.40 -5.27
C PRO A 8 -16.12 8.29 -5.69
N GLU A 9 -15.31 9.32 -5.44
CA GLU A 9 -13.86 9.30 -5.65
C GLU A 9 -13.13 8.26 -4.79
N ARG A 10 -13.64 7.96 -3.57
CA ARG A 10 -13.07 6.93 -2.68
C ARG A 10 -13.22 5.53 -3.27
N ILE A 11 -14.34 5.24 -3.92
CA ILE A 11 -14.63 3.91 -4.49
C ILE A 11 -13.73 3.64 -5.70
N GLY A 12 -13.53 4.65 -6.56
CA GLY A 12 -12.63 4.58 -7.71
C GLY A 12 -11.14 4.46 -7.35
N ARG A 13 -10.72 5.02 -6.20
CA ARG A 13 -9.37 4.85 -5.63
C ARG A 13 -9.16 3.44 -5.05
N TYR A 14 -10.19 2.83 -4.47
CA TYR A 14 -10.08 1.55 -3.77
C TYR A 14 -9.73 0.36 -4.69
N ARG A 15 -10.39 0.26 -5.85
CA ARG A 15 -10.10 -0.82 -6.83
C ARG A 15 -8.74 -0.63 -7.51
N ARG A 16 -8.36 0.63 -7.76
CA ARG A 16 -7.10 1.00 -8.43
C ARG A 16 -5.86 0.94 -7.52
N GLY A 17 -6.03 1.11 -6.21
CA GLY A 17 -4.93 0.99 -5.23
C GLY A 17 -4.36 -0.42 -5.09
N ARG A 18 -5.16 -1.47 -5.33
CA ARG A 18 -4.69 -2.85 -5.24
C ARG A 18 -3.62 -3.19 -6.29
N VAL A 19 -3.79 -2.71 -7.52
CA VAL A 19 -2.81 -2.99 -8.59
C VAL A 19 -1.47 -2.32 -8.28
N SER A 20 -1.48 -1.06 -7.82
CA SER A 20 -0.24 -0.37 -7.45
C SER A 20 0.49 -1.06 -6.30
N GLU A 21 -0.24 -1.58 -5.30
CA GLU A 21 0.36 -2.34 -4.20
C GLU A 21 0.99 -3.65 -4.68
N TRP A 22 0.33 -4.38 -5.59
CA TRP A 22 0.89 -5.57 -6.21
C TRP A 22 2.16 -5.27 -7.01
N LEU A 23 2.17 -4.20 -7.81
CA LEU A 23 3.35 -3.79 -8.57
C LEU A 23 4.50 -3.37 -7.65
N ALA A 24 4.21 -2.64 -6.57
CA ALA A 24 5.20 -2.28 -5.57
C ALA A 24 5.79 -3.52 -4.88
N ALA A 25 4.95 -4.48 -4.48
CA ALA A 25 5.40 -5.74 -3.91
C ALA A 25 6.27 -6.55 -4.89
N ALA A 26 5.86 -6.66 -6.15
CA ALA A 26 6.62 -7.34 -7.19
C ALA A 26 7.99 -6.67 -7.43
N ALA A 27 8.04 -5.34 -7.48
CA ALA A 27 9.29 -4.61 -7.61
C ALA A 27 10.22 -4.79 -6.41
N LEU A 28 9.68 -4.85 -5.19
CA LEU A 28 10.46 -5.13 -3.98
C LEU A 28 11.03 -6.55 -4.00
N LEU A 29 10.22 -7.54 -4.37
CA LEU A 29 10.64 -8.94 -4.55
C LEU A 29 11.76 -9.05 -5.59
N ALA A 30 11.58 -8.44 -6.77
CA ALA A 30 12.59 -8.42 -7.84
C ALA A 30 13.91 -7.76 -7.40
N ARG A 31 13.86 -6.82 -6.44
CA ARG A 31 15.05 -6.18 -5.84
C ARG A 31 15.65 -6.99 -4.68
N GLY A 32 15.20 -8.22 -4.47
CA GLY A 32 15.71 -9.13 -3.44
C GLY A 32 15.19 -8.84 -2.03
N HIS A 33 14.06 -8.15 -1.90
CA HIS A 33 13.38 -8.05 -0.61
C HIS A 33 12.47 -9.26 -0.39
N ARG A 34 12.29 -9.65 0.87
CA ARG A 34 11.22 -10.53 1.31
C ARG A 34 10.07 -9.68 1.85
N ILE A 35 8.87 -9.90 1.36
CA ILE A 35 7.67 -9.24 1.91
C ILE A 35 7.29 -9.94 3.21
N LEU A 36 7.16 -9.17 4.29
CA LEU A 36 6.77 -9.66 5.61
C LEU A 36 5.25 -9.48 5.84
N ALA A 37 4.70 -8.36 5.39
CA ALA A 37 3.27 -8.09 5.50
C ALA A 37 2.80 -7.14 4.40
N ARG A 38 1.50 -7.19 4.10
CA ARG A 38 0.79 -6.27 3.20
C ARG A 38 -0.47 -5.80 3.90
N ARG A 39 -0.85 -4.54 3.74
CA ARG A 39 -2.01 -3.89 4.40
C ARG A 39 -2.01 -4.14 5.91
N PHE A 40 -0.84 -3.94 6.53
CA PHE A 40 -0.66 -4.19 7.95
C PHE A 40 -1.39 -3.12 8.76
N ARG A 41 -2.33 -3.53 9.62
CA ARG A 41 -3.10 -2.64 10.47
C ARG A 41 -2.42 -2.49 11.82
N THR A 42 -2.32 -1.25 12.29
CA THR A 42 -1.84 -0.88 13.61
C THR A 42 -2.89 -0.03 14.32
N PRO A 43 -2.81 0.11 15.66
CA PRO A 43 -3.69 1.03 16.39
C PRO A 43 -3.60 2.49 15.90
N TYR A 44 -2.49 2.87 15.26
CA TYR A 44 -2.21 4.24 14.84
C TYR A 44 -2.40 4.48 13.33
N GLY A 45 -2.72 3.44 12.54
CA GLY A 45 -2.86 3.56 11.08
C GLY A 45 -2.61 2.25 10.33
N GLU A 46 -2.58 2.33 9.01
CA GLU A 46 -2.28 1.21 8.12
C GLU A 46 -0.93 1.42 7.44
N ILE A 47 -0.18 0.33 7.20
CA ILE A 47 1.06 0.32 6.43
C ILE A 47 0.84 -0.57 5.21
N ASP A 48 1.06 -0.05 4.01
CA ASP A 48 0.77 -0.80 2.78
C ASP A 48 1.65 -2.05 2.63
N ILE A 49 2.97 -1.93 2.79
CA ILE A 49 3.91 -3.06 2.65
C ILE A 49 5.02 -2.96 3.71
N ILE A 50 5.32 -4.10 4.34
CA ILE A 50 6.51 -4.28 5.19
C ILE A 50 7.42 -5.28 4.49
N ALA A 51 8.69 -4.91 4.28
CA ALA A 51 9.65 -5.74 3.56
C ALA A 51 11.03 -5.73 4.22
N VAL A 52 11.80 -6.79 4.04
CA VAL A 52 13.16 -6.93 4.59
C VAL A 52 14.17 -7.35 3.53
N ARG A 53 15.38 -6.80 3.58
CA ARG A 53 16.52 -7.26 2.76
C ARG A 53 17.80 -7.25 3.59
N GLY A 54 18.30 -8.43 3.93
CA GLY A 54 19.41 -8.57 4.89
C GLY A 54 19.02 -7.97 6.24
N ARG A 55 19.79 -6.98 6.70
CA ARG A 55 19.56 -6.27 7.97
C ARG A 55 18.68 -5.01 7.85
N ARG A 56 18.11 -4.75 6.67
CA ARG A 56 17.27 -3.55 6.42
C ARG A 56 15.79 -3.92 6.44
N LEU A 57 15.02 -3.25 7.30
CA LEU A 57 13.56 -3.30 7.35
C LEU A 57 13.01 -2.04 6.67
N ALA A 58 12.04 -2.20 5.78
CA ALA A 58 11.41 -1.12 5.03
C ALA A 58 9.90 -1.13 5.28
N PHE A 59 9.37 0.03 5.67
CA PHE A 59 7.95 0.32 5.72
C PHE A 59 7.62 1.19 4.50
N VAL A 60 6.76 0.69 3.63
CA VAL A 60 6.52 1.29 2.31
C VAL A 60 5.06 1.70 2.21
N GLU A 61 4.83 2.99 1.97
CA GLU A 61 3.53 3.56 1.63
C GLU A 61 3.41 3.69 0.11
N VAL A 62 2.39 3.09 -0.49
CA VAL A 62 2.23 3.01 -1.93
C VAL A 62 1.30 4.12 -2.42
N LYS A 63 1.90 5.19 -2.95
CA LYS A 63 1.15 6.28 -3.57
C LYS A 63 1.12 6.15 -5.09
N ARG A 64 -0.09 6.05 -5.65
CA ARG A 64 -0.28 6.19 -7.10
C ARG A 64 -0.24 7.67 -7.47
N ARG A 65 0.74 8.07 -8.28
CA ARG A 65 0.73 9.39 -8.92
C ARG A 65 -0.09 9.29 -10.21
N ALA A 66 -1.06 10.18 -10.38
CA ALA A 66 -1.72 10.36 -11.67
C ALA A 66 -0.80 11.28 -12.47
N THR A 67 -0.17 10.73 -13.52
CA THR A 67 0.70 11.43 -14.48
C THR A 67 2.00 12.05 -13.95
N ARG A 68 2.89 12.37 -14.90
CA ARG A 68 4.19 13.01 -14.70
C ARG A 68 4.00 14.47 -14.32
#